data_AF-A0A1Z1WS44-F1
#
_entry.id   AF-A0A1Z1WS44-F1
#
_cell.length_a   1.000
_cell.length_b   1.000
_cell.length_c   1.000
_cell.angle_alpha   90.00
_cell.angle_beta   90.00
_cell.angle_gamma   90.00
#
_symmetry.space_group_name_H-M   'P 1'
#
loop_
_entity.id
_entity.type
_entity.pdbx_description
1 polymer ?
#
loop_
_entity_poly.entity_id
_entity_poly.type
_entity_poly.pdbx_seq_one_letter_code
_entity_poly.pdbx_strand_id
1 'polypeptide(L)'
;MSDGRAETLSAVMGELRDGVVRVFDDSSVEMTSSLGVAYGRITRYLGFVPNNDEYKVMGLAAYGPPPLHNPLLDRVVRLHENGSYTISVPRDRQAYYALFDEIFDGDSVKREEFDFRVKVAGLAQHMVEAVTAHQLRALTAASSLDTLLFEGGLALNCVANSKMLERSSFTGMEVSFGASDPGVAIGAAVYTAGLRNRPADAVTTPYLGPAFDERQVLDALAAYTDRVEWQEEADVAAVTERTAELLAEKNVVGWFQGRTEFGPRALGSRSILANPAFPDIKDIINVRVKHREPFRPFAPVVLASEAPRVFEMGKKKASPYMTFVFPVRAEYQERIPGACHVDGTARVQTVDERQNPVLAGLLRAFTARTDVPCLLNTSFNVAGEPIVCSPRDALECFLATEIDFLVIDRFVVTKKHPAGGR
;
A
#
# COMPACT_ATOMS: atom_id res chain seq x y z
N MET A 1 4.21 17.23 -5.93
CA MET A 1 4.97 15.97 -5.87
C MET A 1 5.98 16.03 -4.74
N SER A 2 6.19 14.93 -4.01
CA SER A 2 7.24 14.82 -2.98
C SER A 2 7.89 13.45 -3.04
N ASP A 3 9.19 13.42 -3.28
CA ASP A 3 9.93 12.22 -3.62
C ASP A 3 11.28 12.13 -2.89
N GLY A 4 11.95 10.98 -3.04
CA GLY A 4 13.30 10.77 -2.55
C GLY A 4 14.29 11.68 -3.28
N ARG A 5 14.41 11.53 -4.59
CA ARG A 5 15.40 12.26 -5.39
C ARG A 5 15.02 12.25 -6.87
N ALA A 6 15.02 13.43 -7.50
CA ALA A 6 15.06 13.59 -8.96
C ALA A 6 16.46 14.04 -9.42
N GLU A 7 16.56 14.80 -10.51
CA GLU A 7 17.83 15.31 -11.03
C GLU A 7 18.47 16.33 -10.08
N THR A 8 17.67 17.32 -9.64
CA THR A 8 18.09 18.41 -8.74
C THR A 8 17.14 18.61 -7.57
N LEU A 9 15.84 18.34 -7.76
CA LEU A 9 14.81 18.58 -6.76
C LEU A 9 14.37 17.28 -6.05
N SER A 10 13.66 17.44 -4.94
CA SER A 10 12.98 16.36 -4.21
C SER A 10 11.50 16.64 -3.97
N ALA A 11 11.07 17.90 -3.98
CA ALA A 11 9.66 18.24 -3.94
C ALA A 11 9.36 19.46 -4.79
N VAL A 12 8.18 19.44 -5.41
CA VAL A 12 7.62 20.56 -6.18
C VAL A 12 6.14 20.71 -5.87
N MET A 13 5.68 21.95 -5.80
CA MET A 13 4.28 22.32 -5.68
C MET A 13 3.87 23.12 -6.90
N GLY A 14 2.58 23.15 -7.22
CA GLY A 14 2.08 23.81 -8.40
C GLY A 14 0.60 23.57 -8.63
N GLU A 15 0.11 24.05 -9.76
CA GLU A 15 -1.26 23.84 -10.20
C GLU A 15 -1.32 23.08 -11.52
N LEU A 16 -2.39 22.31 -11.69
CA LEU A 16 -2.77 21.73 -12.97
C LEU A 16 -4.10 22.35 -13.39
N ARG A 17 -4.11 23.14 -14.45
CA ARG A 17 -5.32 23.76 -15.02
C ARG A 17 -5.37 23.49 -16.51
N ASP A 18 -6.48 22.95 -16.99
CA ASP A 18 -6.70 22.66 -18.42
C ASP A 18 -5.56 21.86 -19.08
N GLY A 19 -4.98 20.90 -18.33
CA GLY A 19 -3.86 20.07 -18.78
C GLY A 19 -2.47 20.71 -18.65
N VAL A 20 -2.41 21.98 -18.26
CA VAL A 20 -1.16 22.73 -18.10
C VAL A 20 -0.69 22.66 -16.65
N VAL A 21 0.49 22.07 -16.44
CA VAL A 21 1.18 22.07 -15.14
C VAL A 21 1.99 23.35 -15.02
N ARG A 22 1.71 24.15 -13.98
CA ARG A 22 2.53 25.29 -13.56
C ARG A 22 3.17 24.98 -12.22
N VAL A 23 4.50 24.88 -12.20
CA VAL A 23 5.28 24.71 -10.96
C VAL A 23 5.49 26.07 -10.28
N PHE A 24 5.47 26.07 -8.95
CA PHE A 24 5.84 27.19 -8.12
C PHE A 24 7.33 27.07 -7.78
N ASP A 25 8.17 27.69 -8.61
CA ASP A 25 9.64 27.53 -8.52
C ASP A 25 10.19 27.94 -7.15
N ASP A 26 9.66 29.02 -6.57
CA ASP A 26 10.06 29.51 -5.24
C ASP A 26 9.76 28.50 -4.11
N SER A 27 8.78 27.61 -4.33
CA SER A 27 8.37 26.59 -3.35
C SER A 27 9.02 25.22 -3.60
N SER A 28 9.96 25.13 -4.54
CA SER A 28 10.69 23.90 -4.82
C SER A 28 11.68 23.54 -3.69
N VAL A 29 11.96 22.26 -3.55
CA VAL A 29 12.87 21.75 -2.52
C VAL A 29 14.01 20.98 -3.19
N GLU A 30 15.23 21.44 -2.97
CA GLU A 30 16.46 20.80 -3.44
C GLU A 30 16.60 19.37 -2.93
N MET A 31 17.23 18.49 -3.71
CA MET A 31 17.42 17.09 -3.33
C MET A 31 18.24 16.89 -2.04
N THR A 32 19.04 17.89 -1.68
CA THR A 32 19.83 17.90 -0.44
C THR A 32 18.95 18.02 0.80
N SER A 33 17.74 18.55 0.65
CA SER A 33 16.73 18.73 1.68
C SER A 33 15.58 17.72 1.57
N SER A 34 15.79 16.59 0.91
CA SER A 34 14.74 15.60 0.69
C SER A 34 14.19 14.99 1.99
N LEU A 35 12.88 15.16 2.19
CA LEU A 35 12.15 14.51 3.28
C LEU A 35 12.12 12.99 3.12
N GLY A 36 11.98 12.49 1.88
CA GLY A 36 12.03 11.06 1.58
C GLY A 36 13.37 10.43 1.95
N VAL A 37 14.49 11.10 1.61
CA VAL A 37 15.84 10.64 1.98
C VAL A 37 16.04 10.67 3.50
N ALA A 38 15.55 11.69 4.18
CA ALA A 38 15.63 11.75 5.65
C ALA A 38 14.83 10.62 6.31
N TYR A 39 13.62 10.34 5.83
CA TYR A 39 12.81 9.21 6.28
C TYR A 39 13.51 7.87 6.00
N GLY A 40 14.16 7.72 4.84
CA GLY A 40 14.99 6.55 4.53
C GLY A 40 16.22 6.40 5.44
N ARG A 41 16.83 7.51 5.88
CA ARG A 41 17.94 7.46 6.86
C ARG A 41 17.46 7.02 8.24
N ILE A 42 16.30 7.47 8.68
CA ILE A 42 15.68 7.00 9.93
C ILE A 42 15.30 5.52 9.81
N THR A 43 14.78 5.09 8.65
CA THR A 43 14.52 3.68 8.33
C THR A 43 15.79 2.84 8.52
N ARG A 44 16.94 3.29 7.99
CA ARG A 44 18.23 2.62 8.23
C ARG A 44 18.64 2.61 9.70
N TYR A 45 18.47 3.75 10.37
CA TYR A 45 18.83 3.91 11.78
C TYR A 45 18.08 2.91 12.67
N LEU A 46 16.85 2.54 12.30
CA LEU A 46 16.03 1.53 12.96
C LEU A 46 16.36 0.08 12.57
N GLY A 47 17.40 -0.15 11.77
CA GLY A 47 17.83 -1.48 11.33
C GLY A 47 17.10 -2.00 10.09
N PHE A 48 16.27 -1.18 9.44
CA PHE A 48 15.52 -1.57 8.25
C PHE A 48 16.24 -1.16 6.95
N VAL A 49 15.79 -1.71 5.81
CA VAL A 49 16.40 -1.44 4.49
C VAL A 49 15.75 -0.22 3.83
N PRO A 50 16.47 0.89 3.58
CA PRO A 50 15.89 2.05 2.91
C PRO A 50 15.60 1.81 1.43
N ASN A 51 14.66 2.60 0.90
CA ASN A 51 14.01 2.44 -0.40
C ASN A 51 13.25 1.10 -0.52
N ASN A 52 12.88 0.51 0.61
CA ASN A 52 12.19 -0.77 0.67
C ASN A 52 11.28 -0.86 1.89
N ASP A 53 11.79 -0.55 3.08
CA ASP A 53 11.11 -0.82 4.36
C ASP A 53 10.50 0.43 5.03
N GLU A 54 10.41 1.56 4.34
CA GLU A 54 9.79 2.78 4.87
C GLU A 54 8.36 2.54 5.40
N TYR A 55 7.61 1.64 4.76
CA TYR A 55 6.27 1.28 5.22
C TYR A 55 6.28 0.54 6.58
N LYS A 56 7.39 -0.08 6.98
CA LYS A 56 7.53 -0.71 8.31
C LYS A 56 7.60 0.36 9.38
N VAL A 57 8.36 1.43 9.15
CA VAL A 57 8.42 2.60 10.03
C VAL A 57 7.03 3.24 10.14
N MET A 58 6.33 3.39 9.02
CA MET A 58 4.95 3.90 9.01
C MET A 58 4.00 3.02 9.84
N GLY A 59 4.06 1.69 9.70
CA GLY A 59 3.22 0.79 10.49
C GLY A 59 3.58 0.78 11.98
N LEU A 60 4.87 0.82 12.29
CA LEU A 60 5.38 0.81 13.66
C LEU A 60 4.98 2.08 14.43
N ALA A 61 4.84 3.21 13.74
CA ALA A 61 4.45 4.49 14.35
C ALA A 61 3.09 4.45 15.08
N ALA A 62 2.20 3.50 14.75
CA ALA A 62 0.89 3.39 15.40
C ALA A 62 0.90 2.62 16.73
N TYR A 63 2.03 1.97 17.08
CA TYR A 63 2.16 1.24 18.34
C TYR A 63 2.46 2.15 19.54
N GLY A 64 2.70 3.44 19.29
CA GLY A 64 2.96 4.44 20.31
C GLY A 64 1.97 5.59 20.23
N PRO A 65 1.83 6.37 21.31
CA PRO A 65 1.01 7.57 21.28
C PRO A 65 1.60 8.60 20.31
N PRO A 66 0.77 9.47 19.69
CA PRO A 66 1.25 10.61 18.94
C PRO A 66 2.21 11.47 19.79
N PRO A 67 3.37 11.87 19.25
CA PRO A 67 4.35 12.63 20.02
C PRO A 67 3.85 14.05 20.32
N LEU A 68 3.90 14.46 21.60
CA LEU A 68 3.57 15.83 22.03
C LEU A 68 4.61 16.86 21.54
N HIS A 69 5.86 16.44 21.46
CA HIS A 69 6.99 17.25 21.00
C HIS A 69 7.85 16.39 20.06
N ASN A 70 8.39 17.00 19.00
CA ASN A 70 9.18 16.29 18.00
C ASN A 70 10.52 17.00 17.75
N PRO A 71 11.62 16.53 18.35
CA PRO A 71 12.92 17.20 18.24
C PRO A 71 13.50 17.21 16.82
N LEU A 72 12.98 16.38 15.89
CA LEU A 72 13.32 16.49 14.48
C LEU A 72 12.83 17.83 13.89
N LEU A 73 11.66 18.32 14.33
CA LEU A 73 11.11 19.59 13.85
C LEU A 73 11.91 20.80 14.34
N ASP A 74 12.61 20.68 15.46
CA ASP A 74 13.43 21.78 16.00
C ASP A 74 14.87 21.75 15.50
N ARG A 75 15.43 20.54 15.31
CA ARG A 75 16.86 20.35 15.05
C ARG A 75 17.21 20.01 13.62
N VAL A 76 16.27 19.41 12.88
CA VAL A 76 16.52 18.86 11.54
C VAL A 76 15.73 19.60 10.47
N VAL A 77 14.49 19.97 10.76
CA VAL A 77 13.60 20.64 9.82
C VAL A 77 13.66 22.14 10.01
N ARG A 78 13.77 22.89 8.92
CA ARG A 78 13.45 24.32 8.87
C ARG A 78 12.37 24.56 7.83
N LEU A 79 11.21 25.04 8.27
CA LEU A 79 10.10 25.40 7.39
C LEU A 79 10.26 26.85 6.90
N HIS A 80 9.98 27.11 5.63
CA HIS A 80 10.04 28.44 5.04
C HIS A 80 8.63 28.96 4.69
N GLU A 81 8.43 30.27 4.71
CA GLU A 81 7.09 30.88 4.54
C GLU A 81 6.40 30.52 3.21
N ASN A 82 7.18 30.33 2.15
CA ASN A 82 6.68 29.96 0.82
C ASN A 82 6.30 28.47 0.69
N GLY A 83 6.28 27.72 1.79
CA GLY A 83 5.94 26.30 1.82
C GLY A 83 7.10 25.35 1.55
N SER A 84 8.25 25.83 1.07
CA SER A 84 9.47 25.01 1.00
C SER A 84 10.02 24.71 2.40
N TYR A 85 11.03 23.85 2.45
CA TYR A 85 11.70 23.47 3.69
C TYR A 85 13.16 23.07 3.44
N THR A 86 13.96 23.08 4.51
CA THR A 86 15.33 22.55 4.53
C THR A 86 15.42 21.39 5.52
N ILE A 87 16.12 20.33 5.13
CA ILE A 87 16.40 19.18 5.99
C ILE A 87 17.91 19.07 6.23
N SER A 88 18.30 19.22 7.48
CA SER A 88 19.70 19.23 7.93
C SER A 88 20.09 17.87 8.53
N VAL A 89 20.15 16.83 7.69
CA VAL A 89 20.69 15.52 8.09
C VAL A 89 22.01 15.27 7.35
N PRO A 90 23.10 14.90 8.06
CA PRO A 90 24.37 14.55 7.44
C PRO A 90 24.22 13.44 6.39
N ARG A 91 25.05 13.48 5.35
CA ARG A 91 25.09 12.42 4.32
C ARG A 91 25.87 11.20 4.79
N ASP A 92 26.94 11.42 5.55
CA ASP A 92 27.76 10.36 6.11
C ASP A 92 27.00 9.56 7.15
N ARG A 93 27.16 8.24 7.10
CA ARG A 93 26.42 7.30 7.96
C ARG A 93 26.77 7.50 9.42
N GLN A 94 28.05 7.60 9.75
CA GLN A 94 28.46 7.75 11.15
C GLN A 94 27.94 9.07 11.72
N ALA A 95 28.01 10.14 10.93
CA ALA A 95 27.55 11.47 11.33
C ALA A 95 26.03 11.53 11.58
N TYR A 96 25.20 10.95 10.71
CA TYR A 96 23.74 10.98 10.98
C TYR A 96 23.33 10.00 12.07
N TYR A 97 24.05 8.89 12.28
CA TYR A 97 23.81 8.02 13.45
C TYR A 97 24.09 8.78 14.75
N ALA A 98 25.22 9.50 14.82
CA ALA A 98 25.54 10.32 15.99
C ALA A 98 24.49 11.41 16.24
N LEU A 99 24.02 12.09 15.19
CA LEU A 99 22.93 13.06 15.29
C LEU A 99 21.65 12.42 15.84
N PHE A 100 21.25 11.27 15.32
CA PHE A 100 20.03 10.59 15.75
C PHE A 100 20.14 9.98 17.15
N ASP A 101 21.31 9.47 17.54
CA ASP A 101 21.56 9.05 18.92
C ASP A 101 21.38 10.21 19.91
N GLU A 102 21.88 11.39 19.55
CA GLU A 102 21.68 12.60 20.34
C GLU A 102 20.22 13.06 20.38
N ILE A 103 19.52 13.06 19.24
CA ILE A 103 18.11 13.52 19.13
C ILE A 103 17.16 12.57 19.86
N PHE A 104 17.38 11.26 19.74
CA PHE A 104 16.44 10.24 20.21
C PHE A 104 16.79 9.66 21.58
N ASP A 105 17.95 10.03 22.13
CA ASP A 105 18.59 9.36 23.27
C ASP A 105 18.82 7.87 22.98
N GLY A 106 19.45 7.60 21.82
CA GLY A 106 19.69 6.26 21.29
C GLY A 106 21.13 5.81 21.42
N ASP A 107 21.33 4.50 21.30
CA ASP A 107 22.64 3.85 21.19
C ASP A 107 22.49 2.49 20.47
N SER A 108 23.59 1.73 20.35
CA SER A 108 23.57 0.42 19.67
C SER A 108 22.67 -0.63 20.31
N VAL A 109 22.40 -0.53 21.61
CA VAL A 109 21.54 -1.46 22.35
C VAL A 109 20.08 -1.01 22.26
N LYS A 110 19.79 0.27 22.60
CA LYS A 110 18.43 0.83 22.57
C LYS A 110 17.78 0.71 21.19
N ARG A 111 18.55 0.83 20.10
CA ARG A 111 18.04 0.69 18.73
C ARG A 111 17.43 -0.68 18.41
N GLU A 112 17.78 -1.72 19.17
CA GLU A 112 17.19 -3.05 19.03
C GLU A 112 15.89 -3.22 19.84
N GLU A 113 15.62 -2.33 20.78
CA GLU A 113 14.43 -2.39 21.64
C GLU A 113 13.17 -1.95 20.88
N PHE A 114 12.08 -2.71 21.03
CA PHE A 114 10.82 -2.45 20.34
C PHE A 114 10.25 -1.07 20.68
N ASP A 115 10.20 -0.71 21.97
CA ASP A 115 9.64 0.57 22.43
C ASP A 115 10.45 1.77 21.90
N PHE A 116 11.77 1.65 21.83
CA PHE A 116 12.62 2.67 21.21
C PHE A 116 12.30 2.82 19.72
N ARG A 117 12.17 1.71 18.99
CA ARG A 117 11.81 1.74 17.56
C ARG A 117 10.43 2.36 17.34
N VAL A 118 9.46 2.05 18.20
CA VAL A 118 8.11 2.66 18.19
C VAL A 118 8.18 4.17 18.41
N LYS A 119 8.90 4.63 19.43
CA LYS A 119 9.10 6.06 19.71
C LYS A 119 9.68 6.78 18.49
N VAL A 120 10.78 6.29 17.93
CA VAL A 120 11.45 6.92 16.79
C VAL A 120 10.58 6.86 15.52
N ALA A 121 9.87 5.76 15.28
CA ALA A 121 8.92 5.65 14.18
C ALA A 121 7.78 6.68 14.29
N GLY A 122 7.22 6.87 15.50
CA GLY A 122 6.22 7.90 15.79
C GLY A 122 6.74 9.31 15.50
N LEU A 123 7.98 9.62 15.91
CA LEU A 123 8.63 10.91 15.63
C LEU A 123 8.87 11.12 14.13
N ALA A 124 9.32 10.10 13.40
CA ALA A 124 9.55 10.16 11.96
C ALA A 124 8.24 10.36 11.18
N GLN A 125 7.19 9.62 11.55
CA GLN A 125 5.87 9.76 10.96
C GLN A 125 5.28 11.15 11.24
N HIS A 126 5.40 11.66 12.47
CA HIS A 126 4.96 13.01 12.80
C HIS A 126 5.74 14.09 12.02
N MET A 127 7.05 13.91 11.81
CA MET A 127 7.85 14.83 10.98
C MET A 127 7.29 14.90 9.55
N VAL A 128 6.99 13.75 8.94
CA VAL A 128 6.39 13.70 7.60
C VAL A 128 5.05 14.42 7.56
N GLU A 129 4.19 14.17 8.55
CA GLU A 129 2.88 14.81 8.67
C GLU A 129 2.98 16.33 8.82
N ALA A 130 3.89 16.83 9.67
CA ALA A 130 4.05 18.25 9.93
C ALA A 130 4.62 19.01 8.71
N VAL A 131 5.63 18.46 8.04
CA VAL A 131 6.22 19.07 6.84
C VAL A 131 5.22 19.04 5.67
N THR A 132 4.51 17.94 5.47
CA THR A 132 3.49 17.85 4.42
C THR A 132 2.35 18.83 4.69
N ALA A 133 1.88 18.94 5.94
CA ALA A 133 0.84 19.91 6.30
C ALA A 133 1.28 21.35 6.03
N HIS A 134 2.57 21.66 6.24
CA HIS A 134 3.15 22.96 5.91
C HIS A 134 3.08 23.28 4.42
N GLN A 135 3.48 22.33 3.58
CA GLN A 135 3.36 22.44 2.13
C GLN A 135 1.90 22.65 1.69
N LEU A 136 0.95 21.90 2.25
CA LEU A 136 -0.47 22.03 1.90
C LEU A 136 -1.07 23.38 2.28
N ARG A 137 -0.64 23.98 3.41
CA ARG A 137 -1.05 25.34 3.78
C ARG A 137 -0.56 26.37 2.75
N ALA A 138 0.69 26.26 2.33
CA ALA A 138 1.24 27.14 1.30
C ALA A 138 0.53 26.94 -0.06
N LEU A 139 0.26 25.69 -0.43
CA LEU A 139 -0.47 25.38 -1.66
C LEU A 139 -1.90 25.95 -1.64
N THR A 140 -2.59 25.85 -0.50
CA THR A 140 -3.92 26.45 -0.29
C THR A 140 -3.89 27.97 -0.41
N ALA A 141 -2.84 28.61 0.10
CA ALA A 141 -2.71 30.07 -0.02
C ALA A 141 -2.39 30.52 -1.45
N ALA A 142 -1.68 29.68 -2.22
CA ALA A 142 -1.23 29.99 -3.58
C ALA A 142 -2.22 29.54 -4.68
N SER A 143 -3.19 28.70 -4.37
CA SER A 143 -4.10 28.08 -5.34
C SER A 143 -5.57 28.19 -4.90
N SER A 144 -6.46 28.39 -5.88
CA SER A 144 -7.91 28.33 -5.67
C SER A 144 -8.51 26.94 -5.95
N LEU A 145 -7.69 25.94 -6.29
CA LEU A 145 -8.16 24.59 -6.61
C LEU A 145 -8.55 23.86 -5.32
N ASP A 146 -9.57 23.02 -5.41
CA ASP A 146 -10.13 22.30 -4.26
C ASP A 146 -9.71 20.83 -4.19
N THR A 147 -9.05 20.33 -5.24
CA THR A 147 -8.60 18.95 -5.36
C THR A 147 -7.07 18.87 -5.39
N LEU A 148 -6.50 18.08 -4.48
CA LEU A 148 -5.07 17.84 -4.39
C LEU A 148 -4.67 16.61 -5.23
N LEU A 149 -3.67 16.77 -6.11
CA LEU A 149 -2.96 15.64 -6.71
C LEU A 149 -1.64 15.45 -5.97
N PHE A 150 -1.43 14.27 -5.37
CA PHE A 150 -0.21 13.97 -4.62
C PHE A 150 0.50 12.75 -5.18
N GLU A 151 1.69 13.00 -5.72
CA GLU A 151 2.56 12.03 -6.38
C GLU A 151 3.99 12.13 -5.81
N GLY A 152 4.85 11.20 -6.18
CA GLY A 152 6.19 10.96 -5.61
C GLY A 152 6.17 9.86 -4.54
N GLY A 153 7.31 9.26 -4.24
CA GLY A 153 7.39 8.12 -3.31
C GLY A 153 6.79 8.40 -1.93
N LEU A 154 6.80 9.65 -1.45
CA LEU A 154 6.19 10.02 -0.18
C LEU A 154 4.65 9.90 -0.19
N ALA A 155 4.01 10.02 -1.36
CA ALA A 155 2.56 9.84 -1.51
C ALA A 155 2.10 8.40 -1.24
N LEU A 156 3.03 7.44 -1.12
CA LEU A 156 2.72 6.08 -0.65
C LEU A 156 2.51 6.01 0.89
N ASN A 157 2.75 7.11 1.63
CA ASN A 157 2.45 7.21 3.05
C ASN A 157 0.94 7.44 3.28
N CYS A 158 0.19 6.35 3.30
CA CYS A 158 -1.27 6.37 3.41
C CYS A 158 -1.79 6.96 4.73
N VAL A 159 -1.00 6.89 5.80
CA VAL A 159 -1.31 7.51 7.10
C VAL A 159 -1.29 9.03 6.97
N ALA A 160 -0.24 9.57 6.36
CA ALA A 160 -0.13 11.00 6.09
C ALA A 160 -1.26 11.47 5.16
N ASN A 161 -1.50 10.79 4.03
CA ASN A 161 -2.52 11.18 3.06
C ASN A 161 -3.89 11.42 3.69
N SER A 162 -4.32 10.50 4.56
CA SER A 162 -5.65 10.55 5.19
C SER A 162 -5.74 11.73 6.16
N LYS A 163 -4.74 11.89 7.04
CA LYS A 163 -4.68 13.05 7.96
C LYS A 163 -4.61 14.38 7.21
N MET A 164 -3.86 14.42 6.12
CA MET A 164 -3.67 15.63 5.32
C MET A 164 -4.94 16.04 4.58
N LEU A 165 -5.65 15.09 3.97
CA LEU A 165 -6.94 15.37 3.34
C LEU A 165 -7.96 15.88 4.37
N GLU A 166 -8.13 15.17 5.49
CA GLU A 166 -9.14 15.55 6.48
C GLU A 166 -8.87 16.91 7.12
N ARG A 167 -7.60 17.25 7.39
CA ARG A 167 -7.22 18.50 8.07
C ARG A 167 -7.00 19.69 7.13
N SER A 168 -6.96 19.47 5.82
CA SER A 168 -6.78 20.55 4.84
C SER A 168 -8.11 21.15 4.38
N SER A 169 -8.03 22.25 3.64
CA SER A 169 -9.17 22.87 2.96
C SER A 169 -9.60 22.13 1.68
N PHE A 170 -8.76 21.24 1.15
CA PHE A 170 -9.08 20.46 -0.04
C PHE A 170 -10.33 19.60 0.21
N THR A 171 -11.21 19.56 -0.79
CA THR A 171 -12.44 18.75 -0.81
C THR A 171 -12.17 17.34 -1.35
N GLY A 172 -11.06 17.18 -2.09
CA GLY A 172 -10.62 15.89 -2.63
C GLY A 172 -9.10 15.76 -2.67
N MET A 173 -8.63 14.52 -2.68
CA MET A 173 -7.22 14.18 -2.88
C MET A 173 -7.11 12.88 -3.68
N GLU A 174 -6.28 12.91 -4.72
CA GLU A 174 -5.94 11.74 -5.52
C GLU A 174 -4.44 11.43 -5.43
N VAL A 175 -4.17 10.14 -5.32
CA VAL A 175 -2.83 9.54 -5.33
C VAL A 175 -2.88 8.41 -6.33
N SER A 176 -2.11 8.50 -7.41
CA SER A 176 -2.17 7.49 -8.46
C SER A 176 -1.67 6.12 -7.99
N PHE A 177 -2.09 5.06 -8.69
CA PHE A 177 -1.52 3.71 -8.50
C PHE A 177 -0.03 3.65 -8.87
N GLY A 178 0.47 4.64 -9.60
CA GLY A 178 1.86 4.79 -10.00
C GLY A 178 2.59 5.91 -9.25
N ALA A 179 2.20 6.25 -8.02
CA ALA A 179 2.71 7.47 -7.39
C ALA A 179 4.22 7.54 -7.19
N SER A 180 4.93 6.42 -7.11
CA SER A 180 6.40 6.40 -7.07
C SER A 180 7.03 6.42 -8.47
N ASP A 181 8.36 6.35 -8.54
CA ASP A 181 9.16 6.39 -9.77
C ASP A 181 8.64 5.53 -10.94
N PRO A 182 8.07 4.32 -10.75
CA PRO A 182 7.50 3.56 -11.86
C PRO A 182 6.45 4.35 -12.67
N GLY A 183 5.64 5.20 -12.04
CA GLY A 183 4.65 6.00 -12.74
C GLY A 183 5.22 7.13 -13.60
N VAL A 184 6.50 7.48 -13.42
CA VAL A 184 7.19 8.46 -14.28
C VAL A 184 7.17 8.00 -15.74
N ALA A 185 7.23 6.69 -16.00
CA ALA A 185 7.11 6.14 -17.35
C ALA A 185 5.76 6.49 -18.00
N ILE A 186 4.66 6.43 -17.23
CA ILE A 186 3.32 6.83 -17.69
C ILE A 186 3.30 8.33 -17.98
N GLY A 187 3.81 9.14 -17.04
CA GLY A 187 3.89 10.60 -17.19
C GLY A 187 4.72 11.01 -18.42
N ALA A 188 5.88 10.38 -18.64
CA ALA A 188 6.76 10.63 -19.78
C ALA A 188 6.10 10.26 -21.12
N ALA A 189 5.35 9.16 -21.17
CA ALA A 189 4.59 8.76 -22.36
C ALA A 189 3.49 9.79 -22.68
N VAL A 190 2.70 10.21 -21.68
CA VAL A 190 1.69 11.28 -21.83
C VAL A 190 2.34 12.59 -22.28
N TYR A 191 3.50 12.92 -21.71
CA TYR A 191 4.26 14.13 -22.03
C TYR A 191 4.70 14.15 -23.50
N THR A 192 5.30 13.05 -23.96
CA THR A 192 5.91 12.89 -25.29
C THR A 192 4.86 12.72 -26.38
N ALA A 193 3.74 12.05 -26.08
CA ALA A 193 2.64 11.87 -27.01
C ALA A 193 1.77 13.14 -27.20
N GLY A 194 2.09 14.25 -26.52
CA GLY A 194 1.34 15.50 -26.63
C GLY A 194 -0.09 15.41 -26.05
N LEU A 195 -0.32 14.50 -25.10
CA LEU A 195 -1.65 14.21 -24.54
C LEU A 195 -2.02 15.06 -23.32
N ARG A 196 -1.12 15.93 -22.86
CA ARG A 196 -1.29 16.70 -21.60
C ARG A 196 -2.56 17.55 -21.54
N ASN A 197 -3.00 18.10 -22.68
CA ASN A 197 -4.18 18.96 -22.78
C ASN A 197 -5.38 18.24 -23.38
N ARG A 198 -5.35 16.91 -23.44
CA ARG A 198 -6.49 16.12 -23.91
C ARG A 198 -7.26 15.61 -22.71
N PRO A 199 -8.61 15.67 -22.75
CA PRO A 199 -9.42 14.91 -21.82
C PRO A 199 -8.98 13.45 -21.83
N ALA A 200 -8.94 12.83 -20.66
CA ALA A 200 -8.70 11.40 -20.59
C ALA A 200 -9.90 10.67 -21.20
N ASP A 201 -9.80 10.30 -22.48
CA ASP A 201 -10.81 9.48 -23.16
C ASP A 201 -10.78 8.02 -22.71
N ALA A 202 -9.76 7.63 -21.94
CA ALA A 202 -9.50 6.26 -21.52
C ALA A 202 -9.89 6.00 -20.06
N VAL A 203 -10.47 4.82 -19.81
CA VAL A 203 -10.65 4.29 -18.46
C VAL A 203 -9.28 4.08 -17.82
N THR A 204 -8.99 4.84 -16.77
CA THR A 204 -7.78 4.68 -15.97
C THR A 204 -7.86 3.40 -15.15
N THR A 205 -6.88 2.51 -15.34
CA THR A 205 -6.82 1.20 -14.67
C THR A 205 -5.40 0.89 -14.21
N PRO A 206 -5.22 0.30 -13.01
CA PRO A 206 -3.91 -0.20 -12.59
C PRO A 206 -3.55 -1.51 -13.31
N TYR A 207 -4.50 -2.21 -13.95
CA TYR A 207 -4.30 -3.54 -14.53
C TYR A 207 -3.61 -3.49 -15.90
N LEU A 208 -2.38 -2.97 -15.93
CA LEU A 208 -1.61 -2.68 -17.14
C LEU A 208 -0.66 -3.82 -17.54
N GLY A 209 -0.39 -4.77 -16.65
CA GLY A 209 0.53 -5.88 -16.88
C GLY A 209 -0.02 -6.97 -17.82
N PRO A 210 0.73 -8.08 -18.02
CA PRO A 210 0.28 -9.18 -18.86
C PRO A 210 -0.96 -9.86 -18.29
N ALA A 211 -1.81 -10.36 -19.19
CA ALA A 211 -2.80 -11.39 -18.90
C ALA A 211 -2.34 -12.70 -19.54
N PHE A 212 -2.80 -13.81 -18.96
CA PHE A 212 -2.50 -15.15 -19.43
C PHE A 212 -3.81 -15.81 -19.83
N ASP A 213 -3.85 -16.39 -21.02
CA ASP A 213 -5.01 -17.14 -21.46
C ASP A 213 -5.06 -18.52 -20.78
N GLU A 214 -6.21 -19.18 -20.91
CA GLU A 214 -6.47 -20.50 -20.33
C GLU A 214 -5.43 -21.53 -20.76
N ARG A 215 -4.98 -21.49 -22.03
CA ARG A 215 -3.97 -22.43 -22.53
C ARG A 215 -2.64 -22.23 -21.82
N GLN A 216 -2.20 -20.99 -21.63
CA GLN A 216 -0.97 -20.68 -20.90
C GLN A 216 -1.06 -21.13 -19.42
N VAL A 217 -2.24 -21.00 -18.80
CA VAL A 217 -2.48 -21.49 -17.44
C VAL A 217 -2.43 -23.02 -17.39
N LEU A 218 -3.11 -23.71 -18.29
CA LEU A 218 -3.11 -25.18 -18.38
C LEU A 218 -1.72 -25.75 -18.70
N ASP A 219 -0.99 -25.13 -19.62
CA ASP A 219 0.39 -25.52 -19.95
C ASP A 219 1.30 -25.39 -18.72
N ALA A 220 1.11 -24.34 -17.90
CA ALA A 220 1.82 -24.18 -16.64
C ALA A 220 1.41 -25.24 -15.61
N LEU A 221 0.11 -25.51 -15.43
CA LEU A 221 -0.38 -26.54 -14.49
C LEU A 221 0.12 -27.94 -14.88
N ALA A 222 0.11 -28.26 -16.18
CA ALA A 222 0.58 -29.53 -16.72
C ALA A 222 2.05 -29.82 -16.35
N ALA A 223 2.88 -28.77 -16.30
CA ALA A 223 4.29 -28.87 -15.93
C ALA A 223 4.54 -29.19 -14.44
N TYR A 224 3.51 -29.13 -13.58
CA TYR A 224 3.59 -29.41 -12.14
C TYR A 224 2.63 -30.52 -11.69
N THR A 225 2.17 -31.38 -12.61
CA THR A 225 1.20 -32.47 -12.33
C THR A 225 1.68 -33.50 -11.31
N ASP A 226 2.98 -33.59 -11.05
CA ASP A 226 3.57 -34.41 -9.99
C ASP A 226 3.40 -33.80 -8.59
N ARG A 227 3.16 -32.48 -8.50
CA ARG A 227 3.11 -31.70 -7.25
C ARG A 227 1.77 -31.05 -6.96
N VAL A 228 0.95 -30.81 -7.98
CA VAL A 228 -0.38 -30.19 -7.84
C VAL A 228 -1.46 -31.02 -8.53
N GLU A 229 -2.69 -30.83 -8.10
CA GLU A 229 -3.90 -31.23 -8.80
C GLU A 229 -4.87 -30.03 -8.82
N TRP A 230 -5.83 -30.04 -9.74
CA TRP A 230 -6.76 -28.93 -9.86
C TRP A 230 -8.14 -29.39 -10.29
N GLN A 231 -9.12 -28.57 -9.91
CA GLN A 231 -10.52 -28.68 -10.33
C GLN A 231 -10.84 -27.48 -11.22
N GLU A 232 -11.52 -27.73 -12.33
CA GLU A 232 -12.03 -26.69 -13.23
C GLU A 232 -13.45 -26.31 -12.82
N GLU A 233 -13.69 -25.02 -12.59
CA GLU A 233 -15.03 -24.47 -12.37
C GLU A 233 -15.66 -24.06 -13.70
N ALA A 234 -17.00 -24.18 -13.77
CA ALA A 234 -17.72 -24.01 -15.03
C ALA A 234 -17.62 -22.59 -15.62
N ASP A 235 -17.58 -21.58 -14.75
CA ASP A 235 -17.50 -20.17 -15.14
C ASP A 235 -16.97 -19.29 -13.99
N VAL A 236 -16.93 -17.98 -14.24
CA VAL A 236 -16.49 -16.96 -13.27
C VAL A 236 -17.39 -16.94 -12.02
N ALA A 237 -18.70 -17.18 -12.16
CA ALA A 237 -19.59 -17.18 -11.00
C ALA A 237 -19.27 -18.38 -10.10
N ALA A 238 -19.13 -19.57 -10.68
CA ALA A 238 -18.76 -20.79 -9.99
C ALA A 238 -17.42 -20.66 -9.25
N VAL A 239 -16.37 -20.10 -9.89
CA VAL A 239 -15.07 -19.92 -9.22
C VAL A 239 -15.14 -18.90 -8.08
N THR A 240 -15.93 -17.82 -8.21
CA THR A 240 -16.11 -16.85 -7.12
C THR A 240 -16.89 -17.44 -5.94
N GLU A 241 -17.93 -18.22 -6.20
CA GLU A 241 -18.68 -18.94 -5.16
C GLU A 241 -17.78 -19.95 -4.47
N ARG A 242 -17.07 -20.80 -5.24
CA ARG A 242 -16.15 -21.80 -4.71
C ARG A 242 -15.08 -21.16 -3.81
N THR A 243 -14.49 -20.07 -4.28
CA THR A 243 -13.47 -19.33 -3.52
C THR A 243 -14.05 -18.70 -2.25
N ALA A 244 -15.28 -18.18 -2.30
CA ALA A 244 -15.97 -17.67 -1.11
C ALA A 244 -16.19 -18.77 -0.06
N GLU A 245 -16.47 -20.01 -0.46
CA GLU A 245 -16.55 -21.15 0.45
C GLU A 245 -15.21 -21.40 1.15
N LEU A 246 -14.12 -21.48 0.37
CA LEU A 246 -12.79 -21.74 0.90
C LEU A 246 -12.37 -20.66 1.91
N LEU A 247 -12.62 -19.39 1.60
CA LEU A 247 -12.32 -18.26 2.49
C LEU A 247 -13.18 -18.30 3.76
N ALA A 248 -14.45 -18.70 3.67
CA ALA A 248 -15.32 -18.87 4.85
C ALA A 248 -14.78 -19.95 5.81
N GLU A 249 -14.13 -20.98 5.27
CA GLU A 249 -13.51 -22.08 6.00
C GLU A 249 -12.09 -21.77 6.54
N LYS A 250 -11.72 -20.49 6.66
CA LYS A 250 -10.43 -20.00 7.18
C LYS A 250 -9.22 -20.33 6.29
N ASN A 251 -9.43 -20.73 5.04
CA ASN A 251 -8.31 -20.97 4.13
C ASN A 251 -7.69 -19.66 3.64
N VAL A 252 -6.36 -19.69 3.43
CA VAL A 252 -5.59 -18.67 2.75
C VAL A 252 -5.51 -19.03 1.27
N VAL A 253 -5.99 -18.11 0.42
CA VAL A 253 -6.09 -18.34 -1.02
C VAL A 253 -5.11 -17.47 -1.78
N GLY A 254 -4.21 -18.08 -2.55
CA GLY A 254 -3.50 -17.40 -3.61
C GLY A 254 -4.47 -17.11 -4.76
N TRP A 255 -4.60 -15.86 -5.16
CA TRP A 255 -5.59 -15.37 -6.11
C TRP A 255 -4.87 -14.77 -7.33
N PHE A 256 -5.01 -15.42 -8.46
CA PHE A 256 -4.39 -15.05 -9.73
C PHE A 256 -5.46 -14.88 -10.81
N GLN A 257 -5.79 -13.63 -11.13
CA GLN A 257 -6.84 -13.30 -12.10
C GLN A 257 -6.42 -12.20 -13.06
N GLY A 258 -6.84 -12.30 -14.31
CA GLY A 258 -6.71 -11.23 -15.31
C GLY A 258 -5.31 -10.63 -15.46
N ARG A 259 -5.28 -9.34 -15.79
CA ARG A 259 -4.04 -8.57 -15.99
C ARG A 259 -3.41 -8.19 -14.66
N THR A 260 -2.09 -8.33 -14.55
CA THR A 260 -1.33 -7.89 -13.36
C THR A 260 -1.51 -6.40 -13.10
N GLU A 261 -1.67 -6.03 -11.82
CA GLU A 261 -1.72 -4.63 -11.39
C GLU A 261 -0.34 -3.94 -11.43
N PHE A 262 -0.33 -2.65 -11.72
CA PHE A 262 0.84 -1.79 -11.72
C PHE A 262 1.05 -1.16 -10.34
N GLY A 263 2.31 -1.06 -9.92
CA GLY A 263 2.70 -0.44 -8.66
C GLY A 263 2.99 -1.44 -7.54
N PRO A 264 3.23 -0.95 -6.32
CA PRO A 264 3.79 -1.77 -5.24
C PRO A 264 2.74 -2.56 -4.44
N ARG A 265 1.45 -2.43 -4.79
CA ARG A 265 0.33 -3.04 -4.05
C ARG A 265 -0.37 -4.05 -4.94
N ALA A 266 -0.69 -5.22 -4.39
CA ALA A 266 -1.67 -6.09 -5.04
C ALA A 266 -3.07 -5.52 -4.82
N LEU A 267 -3.81 -5.42 -5.91
CA LEU A 267 -5.12 -4.81 -6.02
C LEU A 267 -6.16 -5.84 -6.52
N GLY A 268 -5.96 -7.12 -6.17
CA GLY A 268 -6.91 -8.19 -6.43
C GLY A 268 -6.74 -8.92 -7.76
N SER A 269 -5.60 -8.77 -8.44
CA SER A 269 -5.22 -9.62 -9.59
C SER A 269 -4.08 -10.58 -9.26
N ARG A 270 -3.14 -10.17 -8.41
CA ARG A 270 -2.05 -11.03 -7.88
C ARG A 270 -2.00 -10.92 -6.36
N SER A 271 -2.99 -11.50 -5.71
CA SER A 271 -3.27 -11.30 -4.28
C SER A 271 -3.20 -12.59 -3.49
N ILE A 272 -2.89 -12.49 -2.20
CA ILE A 272 -3.26 -13.50 -1.21
C ILE A 272 -4.47 -12.95 -0.46
N LEU A 273 -5.54 -13.74 -0.47
CA LEU A 273 -6.83 -13.41 0.13
C LEU A 273 -7.09 -14.29 1.36
N ALA A 274 -7.71 -13.71 2.38
CA ALA A 274 -8.12 -14.44 3.57
C ALA A 274 -9.30 -13.76 4.27
N ASN A 275 -10.03 -14.50 5.10
CA ASN A 275 -11.14 -13.99 5.88
C ASN A 275 -10.64 -13.19 7.11
N PRO A 276 -10.95 -11.88 7.22
CA PRO A 276 -10.50 -11.03 8.32
C PRO A 276 -11.21 -11.29 9.65
N ALA A 277 -12.29 -12.08 9.67
CA ALA A 277 -13.06 -12.35 10.89
C ALA A 277 -12.33 -13.25 11.89
N PHE A 278 -11.33 -14.01 11.45
CA PHE A 278 -10.54 -14.87 12.33
C PHE A 278 -9.41 -14.08 13.00
N PRO A 279 -9.34 -14.01 14.34
CA PRO A 279 -8.35 -13.19 15.05
C PRO A 279 -6.88 -13.56 14.75
N ASP A 280 -6.60 -14.84 14.53
CA ASP A 280 -5.25 -15.39 14.30
C ASP A 280 -4.84 -15.41 12.81
N ILE A 281 -5.70 -14.95 11.90
CA ILE A 281 -5.41 -15.02 10.46
C ILE A 281 -4.19 -14.19 10.06
N LYS A 282 -3.93 -13.08 10.77
CA LYS A 282 -2.76 -12.23 10.53
C LYS A 282 -1.47 -12.98 10.84
N ASP A 283 -1.46 -13.71 11.95
CA ASP A 283 -0.32 -14.48 12.41
C ASP A 283 -0.08 -15.68 11.48
N ILE A 284 -1.16 -16.35 11.06
CA ILE A 284 -1.12 -17.39 10.05
C ILE A 284 -0.44 -16.88 8.77
N ILE A 285 -0.90 -15.76 8.20
CA ILE A 285 -0.31 -15.24 6.96
C ILE A 285 1.14 -14.77 7.18
N ASN A 286 1.43 -14.06 8.28
CA ASN A 286 2.77 -13.54 8.56
C ASN A 286 3.80 -14.66 8.77
N VAL A 287 3.43 -15.74 9.45
CA VAL A 287 4.33 -16.87 9.77
C VAL A 287 4.41 -17.86 8.61
N ARG A 288 3.27 -18.31 8.10
CA ARG A 288 3.18 -19.46 7.18
C ARG A 288 3.39 -19.11 5.72
N VAL A 289 3.14 -17.86 5.35
CA VAL A 289 3.20 -17.40 3.95
C VAL A 289 4.24 -16.32 3.73
N LYS A 290 4.27 -15.31 4.61
CA LYS A 290 5.13 -14.14 4.41
C LYS A 290 6.49 -14.22 5.06
N HIS A 291 6.66 -15.07 6.06
CA HIS A 291 7.87 -15.20 6.87
C HIS A 291 8.42 -13.84 7.33
N ARG A 292 7.55 -12.98 7.88
CA ARG A 292 7.86 -11.59 8.23
C ARG A 292 7.37 -11.18 9.61
N GLU A 293 7.69 -9.95 10.02
CA GLU A 293 7.44 -9.43 11.37
C GLU A 293 5.93 -9.35 11.70
N PRO A 294 5.52 -9.66 12.96
CA PRO A 294 4.10 -9.76 13.34
C PRO A 294 3.37 -8.41 13.36
N PHE A 295 4.09 -7.30 13.50
CA PHE A 295 3.51 -5.96 13.55
C PHE A 295 3.01 -5.44 12.18
N ARG A 296 3.24 -6.19 11.09
CA ARG A 296 2.87 -5.81 9.73
C ARG A 296 1.33 -5.82 9.55
N PRO A 297 0.69 -4.67 9.25
CA PRO A 297 -0.74 -4.66 8.91
C PRO A 297 -1.05 -5.37 7.59
N PHE A 298 -2.29 -5.83 7.49
CA PHE A 298 -2.92 -6.23 6.24
C PHE A 298 -3.98 -5.20 5.83
N ALA A 299 -4.29 -5.14 4.54
CA ALA A 299 -5.25 -4.20 3.99
C ALA A 299 -6.55 -4.93 3.65
N PRO A 300 -7.72 -4.45 4.10
CA PRO A 300 -8.99 -4.99 3.61
C PRO A 300 -9.27 -4.53 2.17
N VAL A 301 -9.91 -5.41 1.40
CA VAL A 301 -10.60 -5.09 0.15
C VAL A 301 -12.11 -5.25 0.33
N VAL A 302 -12.87 -4.24 -0.10
CA VAL A 302 -14.32 -4.11 0.13
C VAL A 302 -15.00 -3.55 -1.12
N LEU A 303 -16.27 -3.87 -1.33
CA LEU A 303 -17.07 -3.21 -2.36
C LEU A 303 -17.18 -1.72 -2.05
N ALA A 304 -17.01 -0.86 -3.07
CA ALA A 304 -17.05 0.58 -2.89
C ALA A 304 -18.38 1.05 -2.26
N SER A 305 -19.50 0.40 -2.58
CA SER A 305 -20.81 0.66 -1.99
C SER A 305 -20.91 0.31 -0.51
N GLU A 306 -20.14 -0.67 -0.04
CA GLU A 306 -20.14 -1.16 1.33
C GLU A 306 -19.11 -0.43 2.21
N ALA A 307 -18.10 0.21 1.62
CA ALA A 307 -17.01 0.83 2.36
C ALA A 307 -17.50 1.83 3.44
N PRO A 308 -18.47 2.73 3.19
CA PRO A 308 -18.96 3.67 4.22
C PRO A 308 -19.68 3.00 5.39
N ARG A 309 -20.18 1.77 5.20
CA ARG A 309 -20.81 0.96 6.25
C ARG A 309 -19.78 0.43 7.23
N VAL A 310 -18.53 0.21 6.80
CA VAL A 310 -17.47 -0.44 7.61
C VAL A 310 -16.42 0.56 8.10
N PHE A 311 -16.13 1.57 7.30
CA PHE A 311 -15.05 2.53 7.53
C PHE A 311 -15.58 3.96 7.59
N GLU A 312 -14.96 4.79 8.41
CA GLU A 312 -15.19 6.23 8.42
C GLU A 312 -14.44 6.87 7.25
N MET A 313 -15.10 6.93 6.09
CA MET A 313 -14.47 7.33 4.83
C MET A 313 -14.09 8.82 4.73
N GLY A 314 -14.56 9.65 5.67
CA GLY A 314 -14.27 11.09 5.70
C GLY A 314 -14.66 11.78 4.39
N LYS A 315 -13.73 12.56 3.82
CA LYS A 315 -13.89 13.24 2.52
C LYS A 315 -13.75 12.31 1.30
N LYS A 316 -13.22 11.09 1.45
CA LYS A 316 -13.10 10.14 0.33
C LYS A 316 -14.42 9.41 0.07
N LYS A 317 -14.72 9.18 -1.21
CA LYS A 317 -15.81 8.29 -1.64
C LYS A 317 -15.34 6.88 -1.98
N ALA A 318 -14.06 6.75 -2.34
CA ALA A 318 -13.43 5.49 -2.73
C ALA A 318 -11.91 5.56 -2.42
N SER A 319 -11.28 4.41 -2.23
CA SER A 319 -9.83 4.26 -2.05
C SER A 319 -9.35 3.04 -2.86
N PRO A 320 -9.27 3.13 -4.20
CA PRO A 320 -9.05 1.96 -5.05
C PRO A 320 -7.62 1.39 -4.99
N TYR A 321 -6.65 2.16 -4.47
CA TYR A 321 -5.22 1.83 -4.60
C TYR A 321 -4.49 1.58 -3.27
N MET A 322 -5.23 1.43 -2.16
CA MET A 322 -4.66 1.28 -0.81
C MET A 322 -3.69 2.41 -0.41
N THR A 323 -3.99 3.64 -0.85
CA THR A 323 -3.20 4.85 -0.60
C THR A 323 -3.77 5.71 0.53
N PHE A 324 -4.86 5.28 1.16
CA PHE A 324 -5.49 5.92 2.32
C PHE A 324 -5.78 4.90 3.43
N VAL A 325 -5.86 5.40 4.66
CA VAL A 325 -6.28 4.67 5.86
C VAL A 325 -7.53 5.33 6.43
N PHE A 326 -8.41 4.52 7.01
CA PHE A 326 -9.67 4.98 7.57
C PHE A 326 -9.88 4.34 8.94
N PRO A 327 -10.46 5.07 9.91
CA PRO A 327 -10.97 4.44 11.12
C PRO A 327 -11.96 3.33 10.77
N VAL A 328 -11.80 2.17 11.40
CA VAL A 328 -12.78 1.08 11.35
C VAL A 328 -13.88 1.44 12.34
N ARG A 329 -15.14 1.43 11.88
CA ARG A 329 -16.28 1.71 12.75
C ARG A 329 -16.32 0.71 13.90
N ALA A 330 -16.70 1.18 15.08
CA ALA A 330 -16.59 0.42 16.34
C ALA A 330 -17.26 -0.96 16.25
N GLU A 331 -18.44 -1.06 15.64
CA GLU A 331 -19.20 -2.30 15.47
C GLU A 331 -18.56 -3.32 14.52
N TYR A 332 -17.53 -2.93 13.75
CA TYR A 332 -16.77 -3.81 12.87
C TYR A 332 -15.39 -4.18 13.42
N GLN A 333 -14.84 -3.46 14.41
CA GLN A 333 -13.49 -3.74 14.92
C GLN A 333 -13.33 -5.18 15.42
N GLU A 334 -14.34 -5.71 16.12
CA GLU A 334 -14.36 -7.11 16.59
C GLU A 334 -14.82 -8.10 15.50
N ARG A 335 -15.51 -7.64 14.45
CA ARG A 335 -15.98 -8.49 13.34
C ARG A 335 -14.90 -8.75 12.29
N ILE A 336 -13.97 -7.81 12.12
CA ILE A 336 -12.86 -7.91 11.16
C ILE A 336 -11.50 -7.64 11.82
N PRO A 337 -11.17 -8.33 12.93
CA PRO A 337 -9.94 -8.08 13.68
C PRO A 337 -8.67 -8.27 12.83
N GLY A 338 -8.73 -9.14 11.82
CA GLY A 338 -7.65 -9.36 10.87
C GLY A 338 -7.31 -8.13 10.01
N ALA A 339 -8.30 -7.26 9.77
CA ALA A 339 -8.19 -6.05 8.95
C ALA A 339 -7.97 -4.78 9.76
N CYS A 340 -8.18 -4.85 11.08
CA CYS A 340 -8.01 -3.74 11.99
C CYS A 340 -6.56 -3.66 12.49
N HIS A 341 -5.98 -2.46 12.45
CA HIS A 341 -4.69 -2.18 13.05
C HIS A 341 -4.83 -1.86 14.55
N VAL A 342 -3.70 -1.79 15.26
CA VAL A 342 -3.67 -1.57 16.71
C VAL A 342 -4.26 -0.22 17.15
N ASP A 343 -4.34 0.74 16.23
CA ASP A 343 -4.92 2.07 16.43
C ASP A 343 -6.37 2.18 15.95
N GLY A 344 -7.02 1.06 15.63
CA GLY A 344 -8.42 1.03 15.17
C GLY A 344 -8.60 1.45 13.72
N THR A 345 -7.52 1.60 12.94
CA THR A 345 -7.59 2.00 11.52
C THR A 345 -7.32 0.84 10.56
N ALA A 346 -7.69 1.00 9.30
CA ALA A 346 -7.39 0.06 8.23
C ALA A 346 -6.99 0.79 6.94
N ARG A 347 -6.04 0.22 6.20
CA ARG A 347 -5.65 0.69 4.86
C ARG A 347 -6.52 0.03 3.81
N VAL A 348 -7.48 0.76 3.25
CA VAL A 348 -8.59 0.15 2.51
C VAL A 348 -8.35 0.17 0.99
N GLN A 349 -8.66 -0.96 0.33
CA GLN A 349 -8.97 -1.02 -1.09
C GLN A 349 -10.49 -1.05 -1.30
N THR A 350 -11.04 -0.09 -2.03
CA THR A 350 -12.41 -0.19 -2.55
C THR A 350 -12.41 -0.71 -3.97
N VAL A 351 -13.33 -1.59 -4.31
CA VAL A 351 -13.50 -2.10 -5.68
C VAL A 351 -14.96 -2.00 -6.13
N ASP A 352 -15.17 -1.78 -7.43
CA ASP A 352 -16.46 -1.90 -8.08
C ASP A 352 -16.40 -2.81 -9.31
N GLU A 353 -17.57 -3.08 -9.89
CA GLU A 353 -17.76 -3.94 -11.07
C GLU A 353 -17.02 -3.45 -12.32
N ARG A 354 -16.88 -2.14 -12.46
CA ARG A 354 -16.23 -1.54 -13.63
C ARG A 354 -14.72 -1.70 -13.54
N GLN A 355 -14.19 -1.67 -12.31
CA GLN A 355 -12.77 -1.81 -12.04
C GLN A 355 -12.31 -3.27 -12.11
N ASN A 356 -12.98 -4.17 -11.38
CA ASN A 356 -12.61 -5.58 -11.32
C ASN A 356 -13.86 -6.44 -11.01
N PRO A 357 -14.59 -6.91 -12.05
CA PRO A 357 -15.86 -7.61 -11.87
C PRO A 357 -15.70 -8.98 -11.18
N VAL A 358 -14.58 -9.67 -11.40
CA VAL A 358 -14.33 -10.98 -10.76
C VAL A 358 -14.14 -10.81 -9.25
N LEU A 359 -13.33 -9.83 -8.82
CA LEU A 359 -13.13 -9.56 -7.40
C LEU A 359 -14.41 -9.02 -6.74
N ALA A 360 -15.17 -8.18 -7.44
CA ALA A 360 -16.47 -7.70 -6.96
C ALA A 360 -17.47 -8.85 -6.78
N GLY A 361 -17.49 -9.81 -7.71
CA GLY A 361 -18.25 -11.05 -7.62
C GLY A 361 -17.88 -11.87 -6.39
N LEU A 362 -16.58 -12.11 -6.18
CA LEU A 362 -16.06 -12.82 -5.00
C LEU A 362 -16.48 -12.14 -3.69
N LEU A 363 -16.36 -10.80 -3.61
CA LEU A 363 -16.75 -10.06 -2.41
C LEU A 363 -18.25 -10.21 -2.11
N ARG A 364 -19.12 -10.15 -3.13
CA ARG A 364 -20.55 -10.38 -2.93
C ARG A 364 -20.85 -11.80 -2.45
N ALA A 365 -20.29 -12.81 -3.11
CA ALA A 365 -20.46 -14.21 -2.74
C ALA A 365 -20.01 -14.43 -1.28
N PHE A 366 -18.83 -13.92 -0.93
CA PHE A 366 -18.27 -14.01 0.41
C PHE A 366 -19.11 -13.29 1.47
N THR A 367 -19.52 -12.04 1.22
CA THR A 367 -20.35 -11.27 2.15
C THR A 367 -21.72 -11.90 2.32
N ALA A 368 -22.35 -12.41 1.26
CA ALA A 368 -23.62 -13.13 1.35
C ALA A 368 -23.54 -14.39 2.22
N ARG A 369 -22.37 -15.07 2.20
CA ARG A 369 -22.13 -16.29 2.99
C ARG A 369 -21.83 -16.06 4.45
N THR A 370 -21.06 -15.02 4.75
CA THR A 370 -20.42 -14.84 6.07
C THR A 370 -20.96 -13.65 6.84
N ASP A 371 -21.71 -12.77 6.17
CA ASP A 371 -22.04 -11.42 6.63
C ASP A 371 -20.79 -10.56 6.95
N VAL A 372 -19.60 -10.96 6.47
CA VAL A 372 -18.35 -10.21 6.59
C VAL A 372 -18.17 -9.37 5.31
N PRO A 373 -18.09 -8.03 5.41
CA PRO A 373 -18.18 -7.14 4.25
C PRO A 373 -16.86 -6.97 3.46
N CYS A 374 -15.78 -7.63 3.87
CA CYS A 374 -14.47 -7.45 3.25
C CYS A 374 -13.58 -8.70 3.37
N LEU A 375 -12.54 -8.74 2.56
CA LEU A 375 -11.47 -9.74 2.63
C LEU A 375 -10.15 -9.07 2.97
N LEU A 376 -9.22 -9.79 3.60
CA LEU A 376 -7.82 -9.36 3.59
C LEU A 376 -7.26 -9.49 2.19
N ASN A 377 -6.48 -8.50 1.78
CA ASN A 377 -5.71 -8.51 0.54
C ASN A 377 -4.27 -8.11 0.84
N THR A 378 -3.33 -8.98 0.48
CA THR A 378 -1.90 -8.69 0.45
C THR A 378 -1.28 -9.13 -0.87
N SER A 379 -0.10 -8.57 -1.19
CA SER A 379 0.72 -8.99 -2.32
C SER A 379 0.84 -10.52 -2.42
N PHE A 380 0.76 -11.12 -3.58
CA PHE A 380 1.07 -12.54 -3.76
C PHE A 380 2.57 -12.69 -4.06
N ASN A 381 3.34 -12.99 -3.01
CA ASN A 381 4.80 -13.16 -3.01
C ASN A 381 5.29 -13.65 -1.64
N VAL A 382 6.57 -13.97 -1.53
CA VAL A 382 7.27 -14.09 -0.24
C VAL A 382 8.13 -12.84 0.03
N ALA A 383 8.63 -12.68 1.26
CA ALA A 383 9.52 -11.56 1.57
C ALA A 383 10.81 -11.62 0.73
N GLY A 384 11.18 -10.48 0.14
CA GLY A 384 12.37 -10.39 -0.73
C GLY A 384 12.11 -10.60 -2.22
N GLU A 385 10.89 -11.03 -2.61
CA GLU A 385 10.52 -11.24 -4.00
C GLU A 385 9.47 -10.22 -4.49
N PRO A 386 9.45 -9.89 -5.80
CA PRO A 386 8.36 -9.14 -6.42
C PRO A 386 7.00 -9.87 -6.33
N ILE A 387 5.91 -9.15 -6.61
CA ILE A 387 4.59 -9.78 -6.80
C ILE A 387 4.69 -10.76 -7.99
N VAL A 388 4.13 -11.97 -7.85
CA VAL A 388 4.09 -12.98 -8.91
C VAL A 388 3.47 -12.41 -10.19
N CYS A 389 4.08 -12.69 -11.33
CA CYS A 389 3.59 -12.16 -12.61
C CYS A 389 2.94 -13.26 -13.45
N SER A 390 3.68 -14.35 -13.70
CA SER A 390 3.27 -15.46 -14.55
C SER A 390 2.57 -16.59 -13.79
N PRO A 391 1.80 -17.47 -14.47
CA PRO A 391 1.23 -18.67 -13.86
C PRO A 391 2.29 -19.54 -13.18
N ARG A 392 3.49 -19.61 -13.77
CA ARG A 392 4.62 -20.32 -13.19
C ARG A 392 5.07 -19.68 -11.88
N ASP A 393 5.22 -18.36 -11.85
CA ASP A 393 5.61 -17.63 -10.63
C ASP A 393 4.60 -17.89 -9.50
N ALA A 394 3.30 -17.89 -9.82
CA ALA A 394 2.23 -18.18 -8.87
C ALA A 394 2.28 -19.62 -8.35
N LEU A 395 2.52 -20.60 -9.22
CA LEU A 395 2.69 -22.01 -8.83
C LEU A 395 3.93 -22.21 -7.97
N GLU A 396 5.05 -21.60 -8.32
CA GLU A 396 6.29 -21.68 -7.53
C GLU A 396 6.12 -21.06 -6.15
N CYS A 397 5.49 -19.87 -6.06
CA CYS A 397 5.18 -19.24 -4.78
C CYS A 397 4.18 -20.06 -3.95
N PHE A 398 3.11 -20.58 -4.57
CA PHE A 398 2.13 -21.45 -3.93
C PHE A 398 2.78 -22.71 -3.34
N LEU A 399 3.66 -23.37 -4.10
CA LEU A 399 4.36 -24.58 -3.71
C LEU A 399 5.45 -24.36 -2.66
N ALA A 400 6.02 -23.15 -2.59
CA ALA A 400 7.07 -22.79 -1.63
C ALA A 400 6.52 -22.27 -0.28
N THR A 401 5.23 -22.00 -0.19
CA THR A 401 4.57 -21.45 1.00
C THR A 401 3.51 -22.42 1.53
N GLU A 402 2.89 -22.10 2.67
CA GLU A 402 1.74 -22.85 3.19
C GLU A 402 0.40 -22.18 2.83
N ILE A 403 0.30 -21.55 1.66
CA ILE A 403 -1.00 -21.17 1.08
C ILE A 403 -1.81 -22.46 0.87
N ASP A 404 -3.09 -22.45 1.26
CA ASP A 404 -3.96 -23.63 1.26
C ASP A 404 -4.42 -23.97 -0.17
N PHE A 405 -4.88 -22.96 -0.91
CA PHE A 405 -5.38 -23.09 -2.29
C PHE A 405 -4.80 -22.01 -3.18
N LEU A 406 -4.52 -22.36 -4.44
CA LEU A 406 -4.27 -21.39 -5.51
C LEU A 406 -5.48 -21.38 -6.44
N VAL A 407 -6.13 -20.24 -6.58
CA VAL A 407 -7.18 -20.01 -7.57
C VAL A 407 -6.57 -19.21 -8.70
N ILE A 408 -6.40 -19.85 -9.85
CA ILE A 408 -5.81 -19.27 -11.05
C ILE A 408 -6.79 -19.41 -12.21
N ASP A 409 -7.24 -18.27 -12.75
CA ASP A 409 -8.35 -18.24 -13.71
C ASP A 409 -9.58 -18.99 -13.14
N ARG A 410 -10.11 -20.00 -13.83
CA ARG A 410 -11.22 -20.85 -13.38
C ARG A 410 -10.79 -22.10 -12.61
N PHE A 411 -9.49 -22.27 -12.33
CA PHE A 411 -8.94 -23.49 -11.74
C PHE A 411 -8.64 -23.31 -10.26
N VAL A 412 -9.18 -24.22 -9.45
CA VAL A 412 -8.88 -24.34 -8.01
C VAL A 412 -7.81 -25.42 -7.84
N VAL A 413 -6.62 -25.01 -7.44
CA VAL A 413 -5.41 -25.84 -7.38
C VAL A 413 -5.09 -26.20 -5.93
N THR A 414 -4.82 -27.48 -5.68
CA THR A 414 -4.37 -28.03 -4.39
C THR A 414 -2.99 -28.66 -4.54
N LYS A 415 -2.25 -28.72 -3.43
CA LYS A 415 -0.98 -29.45 -3.37
C LYS A 415 -1.28 -30.95 -3.26
N LYS A 416 -0.54 -31.76 -4.01
CA LYS A 416 -0.51 -33.20 -3.77
C LYS A 416 0.27 -33.45 -2.48
N HIS A 417 -0.38 -34.06 -1.51
CA HIS A 417 0.33 -34.61 -0.38
C HIS A 417 1.14 -35.82 -0.86
N PRO A 418 2.43 -35.96 -0.49
CA PRO A 418 3.16 -37.20 -0.73
C PRO A 418 2.35 -38.34 -0.15
N ALA A 419 2.18 -39.43 -0.89
CA ALA A 419 1.54 -40.63 -0.38
C ALA A 419 2.34 -41.15 0.85
N GLY A 420 1.91 -40.78 2.07
CA GLY A 420 2.51 -41.29 3.31
C GLY A 420 2.69 -40.32 4.50
N GLY A 421 2.28 -39.04 4.45
CA GLY A 421 2.41 -38.14 5.61
C GLY A 421 1.06 -37.75 6.20
N ARG A 422 0.69 -38.31 7.36
CA ARG A 422 -0.37 -37.80 8.25
C ARG A 422 0.20 -36.79 9.23
#